data_AF-V4S790-F1
#
_entry.id   AF-V4S790-F1
#
_cell.length_a   1.000
_cell.length_b   1.000
_cell.length_c   1.000
_cell.angle_alpha   90.00
_cell.angle_beta   90.00
_cell.angle_gamma   90.00
#
_symmetry.space_group_name_H-M   'P 1'
#
loop_
_entity.id
_entity.type
_entity.pdbx_description
1 polymer ?
#
loop_
_entity_poly.entity_id
_entity_poly.type
_entity_poly.pdbx_seq_one_letter_code
_entity_poly.pdbx_strand_id
1 'polypeptide(L)'
;MEGIQHRIVKVNGINMHVAEKGQGPVILFLHGFPELWYSWRHQITALASLGYRAVAPDLRGFGDTDAPPEVTSYTCFHGIADLVGLIDIVAPNDEKMFVVGHDWGAFMAWFLCLFRPDRVKALVNMSVTFDHFDPNTSVSNNKRIEALRAYYGDDYYMCRFQKPGEIEAEFAQIGIETIIKEFFTFWTPGLIILPKGKRFGHPPDVPIALPSWFSEEDV
;
A
#
# COMPACT_ATOMS: atom_id res chain seq x y z
N MET A 1 -19.85 0.91 5.02
CA MET A 1 -19.22 2.00 4.26
C MET A 1 -19.94 3.35 4.32
N GLU A 2 -21.19 3.41 4.76
CA GLU A 2 -21.98 4.65 4.75
C GLU A 2 -21.27 5.83 5.47
N GLY A 3 -21.32 7.00 4.83
CA GLY A 3 -20.74 8.25 5.34
C GLY A 3 -19.23 8.39 5.20
N ILE A 4 -18.52 7.47 4.52
CA ILE A 4 -17.17 7.75 4.02
C ILE A 4 -17.31 8.61 2.76
N GLN A 5 -16.62 9.75 2.76
CA GLN A 5 -16.60 10.67 1.63
C GLN A 5 -15.41 10.34 0.73
N HIS A 6 -15.67 10.30 -0.57
CA HIS A 6 -14.65 10.08 -1.59
C HIS A 6 -14.45 11.35 -2.40
N ARG A 7 -13.20 11.73 -2.62
CA ARG A 7 -12.86 12.85 -3.49
C ARG A 7 -11.52 12.65 -4.17
N ILE A 8 -11.36 13.32 -5.30
CA ILE A 8 -10.09 13.43 -6.01
C ILE A 8 -9.44 14.75 -5.63
N VAL A 9 -8.16 14.69 -5.23
CA VAL A 9 -7.33 15.87 -4.97
C VAL A 9 -6.13 15.88 -5.91
N LYS A 10 -5.70 17.08 -6.32
CA LYS A 10 -4.52 17.22 -7.18
C LYS A 10 -3.29 17.44 -6.32
N VAL A 11 -2.34 16.51 -6.37
CA VAL A 11 -1.09 16.56 -5.60
C VAL A 11 0.06 16.16 -6.51
N ASN A 12 1.17 16.91 -6.49
CA ASN A 12 2.40 16.56 -7.20
C ASN A 12 2.21 16.09 -8.67
N GLY A 13 1.29 16.74 -9.40
CA GLY A 13 1.01 16.43 -10.81
C GLY A 13 0.12 15.22 -11.06
N ILE A 14 -0.42 14.57 -10.03
CA ILE A 14 -1.38 13.45 -10.15
C ILE A 14 -2.74 13.80 -9.52
N ASN A 15 -3.79 13.14 -10.01
CA ASN A 15 -5.09 13.06 -9.36
C ASN A 15 -5.06 11.89 -8.37
N MET A 16 -5.20 12.20 -7.09
CA MET A 16 -5.18 11.22 -6.00
C MET A 16 -6.58 11.06 -5.41
N HIS A 17 -7.06 9.83 -5.37
CA HIS A 17 -8.25 9.46 -4.62
C HIS A 17 -7.98 9.49 -3.12
N VAL A 18 -8.96 10.02 -2.39
CA VAL A 18 -8.97 10.08 -0.94
C VAL A 18 -10.33 9.67 -0.41
N ALA A 19 -10.33 8.66 0.47
CA ALA A 19 -11.45 8.31 1.33
C ALA A 19 -11.29 8.98 2.70
N GLU A 20 -12.30 9.68 3.18
CA GLU A 20 -12.25 10.35 4.47
C GLU A 20 -13.55 10.27 5.28
N LYS A 21 -13.42 10.28 6.60
CA LYS A 21 -14.56 10.28 7.53
C LYS A 21 -14.19 10.91 8.86
N GLY A 22 -15.18 11.57 9.48
CA GLY A 22 -15.02 12.19 10.80
C GLY A 22 -14.48 13.62 10.74
N GLN A 23 -14.27 14.20 11.91
CA GLN A 23 -13.79 15.57 12.12
C GLN A 23 -12.85 15.56 13.34
N GLY A 24 -11.93 16.52 13.43
CA GLY A 24 -10.95 16.60 14.52
C GLY A 24 -9.52 16.30 14.05
N PRO A 25 -8.60 15.89 14.96
CA PRO A 25 -7.22 15.60 14.62
C PRO A 25 -7.09 14.57 13.50
N VAL A 26 -6.23 14.83 12.52
CA VAL A 26 -6.07 13.97 11.35
C VAL A 26 -5.29 12.69 11.70
N ILE A 27 -5.80 11.57 11.20
CA ILE A 27 -5.08 10.29 11.13
C ILE A 27 -4.97 9.91 9.65
N LEU A 28 -3.75 9.91 9.13
CA LEU A 28 -3.44 9.49 7.77
C LEU A 28 -3.12 7.99 7.74
N PHE A 29 -3.86 7.23 6.94
CA PHE A 29 -3.66 5.79 6.76
C PHE A 29 -3.00 5.50 5.42
N LEU A 30 -1.91 4.74 5.43
CA LEU A 30 -1.14 4.38 4.24
C LEU A 30 -1.19 2.87 4.05
N HIS A 31 -1.91 2.42 3.01
CA HIS A 31 -2.01 1.00 2.64
C HIS A 31 -0.72 0.50 1.97
N GLY A 32 -0.55 -0.82 1.85
CA GLY A 32 0.55 -1.44 1.12
C GLY A 32 0.11 -2.20 -0.12
N PHE A 33 0.82 -3.28 -0.44
CA PHE A 33 0.57 -4.12 -1.60
C PHE A 33 -0.08 -5.46 -1.20
N PRO A 34 -1.07 -5.97 -1.96
CA PRO A 34 -1.82 -5.35 -3.05
C PRO A 34 -3.14 -4.75 -2.52
N GLU A 35 -3.03 -3.69 -1.72
CA GLU A 35 -4.15 -3.12 -0.97
C GLU A 35 -4.68 -1.82 -1.60
N LEU A 36 -5.71 -1.26 -0.98
CA LEU A 36 -6.30 0.05 -1.30
C LEU A 36 -6.61 0.81 0.00
N TRP A 37 -7.12 2.04 -0.09
CA TRP A 37 -7.76 2.75 1.02
C TRP A 37 -8.75 1.86 1.79
N TYR A 38 -9.39 0.94 1.06
CA TYR A 38 -10.42 0.03 1.54
C TYR A 38 -9.95 -0.95 2.63
N SER A 39 -8.65 -1.28 2.68
CA SER A 39 -8.07 -2.08 3.76
C SER A 39 -8.27 -1.42 5.13
N TRP A 40 -8.45 -0.10 5.18
CA TRP A 40 -8.64 0.67 6.40
C TRP A 40 -10.11 0.89 6.80
N ARG A 41 -11.09 0.31 6.08
CA ARG A 41 -12.53 0.58 6.28
C ARG A 41 -13.00 0.45 7.72
N HIS A 42 -12.46 -0.52 8.46
CA HIS A 42 -12.78 -0.73 9.87
C HIS A 42 -12.18 0.37 10.76
N GLN A 43 -10.90 0.70 10.57
CA GLN A 43 -10.18 1.71 11.34
C GLN A 43 -10.71 3.12 11.06
N ILE A 44 -11.04 3.43 9.81
CA ILE A 44 -11.68 4.70 9.40
C ILE A 44 -12.96 4.91 10.19
N THR A 45 -13.85 3.90 10.23
CA THR A 45 -15.13 4.00 10.93
C THR A 45 -14.93 4.10 12.44
N ALA A 46 -14.07 3.26 13.01
CA ALA A 46 -13.81 3.24 14.45
C ALA A 46 -13.21 4.55 14.95
N LEU A 47 -12.14 5.06 14.33
CA LEU A 47 -11.47 6.27 14.80
C LEU A 47 -12.29 7.53 14.51
N ALA A 48 -13.05 7.58 13.41
CA ALA A 48 -13.99 8.67 13.17
C ALA A 48 -15.05 8.77 14.29
N SER A 49 -15.53 7.64 14.80
CA SER A 49 -16.50 7.61 15.92
C SER A 49 -15.93 8.14 17.24
N LEU A 50 -14.60 8.18 17.36
CA LEU A 50 -13.87 8.69 18.53
C LEU A 50 -13.45 10.15 18.39
N GLY A 51 -13.93 10.87 17.37
CA GLY A 51 -13.64 12.29 17.16
C GLY A 51 -12.31 12.58 16.47
N TYR A 52 -11.81 11.63 15.67
CA TYR A 52 -10.70 11.86 14.75
C TYR A 52 -11.21 12.05 13.32
N ARG A 53 -10.40 12.71 12.49
CA ARG A 53 -10.60 12.74 11.03
C ARG A 53 -9.70 11.69 10.39
N ALA A 54 -10.29 10.58 9.97
CA ALA A 54 -9.59 9.52 9.25
C ALA A 54 -9.47 9.89 7.76
N VAL A 55 -8.26 9.81 7.22
CA VAL A 55 -7.94 10.09 5.81
C VAL A 55 -7.13 8.92 5.26
N ALA A 56 -7.62 8.26 4.23
CA ALA A 56 -6.97 7.13 3.58
C ALA A 56 -6.94 7.36 2.06
N PRO A 57 -5.79 7.77 1.49
CA PRO A 57 -5.64 7.83 0.03
C PRO A 57 -5.45 6.44 -0.57
N ASP A 58 -5.82 6.30 -1.84
CA ASP A 58 -5.14 5.33 -2.70
C ASP A 58 -3.80 5.92 -3.11
N LEU A 59 -2.72 5.18 -2.89
CA LEU A 59 -1.37 5.63 -3.23
C LEU A 59 -1.17 5.65 -4.75
N ARG A 60 -0.13 6.37 -5.21
CA ARG A 60 0.24 6.45 -6.63
C ARG A 60 0.27 5.05 -7.26
N GLY A 61 -0.46 4.86 -8.36
CA GLY A 61 -0.55 3.57 -9.06
C GLY A 61 -1.58 2.59 -8.52
N PHE A 62 -2.37 2.97 -7.50
CA PHE A 62 -3.39 2.13 -6.88
C PHE A 62 -4.78 2.73 -7.03
N GLY A 63 -5.77 1.83 -7.11
CA GLY A 63 -7.19 2.15 -7.05
C GLY A 63 -7.60 3.25 -8.03
N ASP A 64 -8.26 4.27 -7.48
CA ASP A 64 -8.77 5.41 -8.25
C ASP A 64 -7.76 6.58 -8.34
N THR A 65 -6.51 6.38 -7.90
CA THR A 65 -5.41 7.34 -8.07
C THR A 65 -4.68 7.11 -9.39
N ASP A 66 -4.23 8.18 -10.04
CA ASP A 66 -3.47 8.09 -11.29
C ASP A 66 -2.26 7.14 -11.17
N ALA A 67 -2.02 6.40 -12.25
CA ALA A 67 -0.92 5.44 -12.39
C ALA A 67 0.02 5.86 -13.54
N PRO A 68 0.99 6.78 -13.30
CA PRO A 68 1.99 7.13 -14.31
C PRO A 68 2.65 5.86 -14.90
N PRO A 69 2.85 5.75 -16.22
CA PRO A 69 3.31 4.50 -16.83
C PRO A 69 4.79 4.20 -16.58
N GLU A 70 5.59 5.23 -16.32
CA GLU A 70 7.03 5.10 -16.17
C GLU A 70 7.39 4.57 -14.79
N VAL A 71 8.10 3.43 -14.72
CA VAL A 71 8.56 2.80 -13.46
C VAL A 71 9.41 3.78 -12.63
N THR A 72 10.16 4.67 -13.29
CA THR A 72 10.96 5.72 -12.64
C THR A 72 10.13 6.77 -11.90
N SER A 73 8.80 6.80 -12.10
CA SER A 73 7.86 7.70 -11.42
C SER A 73 7.35 7.17 -10.07
N TYR A 74 7.91 6.06 -9.57
CA TYR A 74 7.52 5.37 -8.33
C TYR A 74 8.65 5.29 -7.30
N THR A 75 9.64 6.19 -7.37
CA THR A 75 10.65 6.27 -6.30
C THR A 75 10.02 6.74 -4.99
N CYS A 76 10.68 6.47 -3.86
CA CYS A 76 10.22 6.97 -2.56
C CYS A 76 10.02 8.49 -2.56
N PHE A 77 10.84 9.25 -3.29
CA PHE A 77 10.70 10.71 -3.39
C PHE A 77 9.39 11.13 -4.06
N HIS A 78 8.94 10.42 -5.11
CA HIS A 78 7.65 10.72 -5.75
C HIS A 78 6.50 10.49 -4.76
N GLY A 79 6.47 9.32 -4.12
CA GLY A 79 5.42 9.01 -3.15
C GLY A 79 5.43 9.96 -1.96
N ILE A 80 6.60 10.38 -1.46
CA ILE A 80 6.66 11.37 -0.37
C ILE A 80 6.21 12.74 -0.83
N ALA A 81 6.55 13.17 -2.05
CA ALA A 81 6.05 14.42 -2.61
C ALA A 81 4.51 14.42 -2.76
N ASP A 82 3.93 13.28 -3.18
CA ASP A 82 2.48 13.11 -3.23
C ASP A 82 1.87 13.25 -1.82
N LEU A 83 2.45 12.57 -0.81
CA LEU A 83 1.99 12.65 0.57
C LEU A 83 2.12 14.07 1.15
N VAL A 84 3.23 14.77 0.93
CA VAL A 84 3.39 16.17 1.38
C VAL A 84 2.30 17.05 0.79
N GLY A 85 2.04 16.92 -0.52
CA GLY A 85 0.94 17.65 -1.18
C GLY A 85 -0.43 17.33 -0.57
N LEU A 86 -0.68 16.06 -0.24
CA LEU A 86 -1.93 15.67 0.44
C LEU A 86 -2.02 16.26 1.85
N ILE A 87 -0.94 16.22 2.63
CA ILE A 87 -0.91 16.72 4.01
C ILE A 87 -1.18 18.22 4.04
N ASP A 88 -0.64 18.99 3.08
CA ASP A 88 -0.93 20.42 2.97
C ASP A 88 -2.42 20.72 2.72
N ILE A 89 -3.16 19.78 2.12
CA ILE A 89 -4.61 19.88 1.90
C ILE A 89 -5.41 19.46 3.15
N VAL A 90 -5.01 18.36 3.81
CA VAL A 90 -5.83 17.76 4.89
C VAL A 90 -5.46 18.24 6.29
N ALA A 91 -4.23 18.69 6.49
CA ALA A 91 -3.70 19.24 7.75
C ALA A 91 -2.96 20.57 7.47
N PRO A 92 -3.70 21.65 7.12
CA PRO A 92 -3.12 22.95 6.83
C PRO A 92 -2.51 23.59 8.09
N ASN A 93 -1.73 24.67 7.90
CA ASN A 93 -1.07 25.45 8.97
C ASN A 93 -0.03 24.67 9.78
N ASP A 94 0.66 23.73 9.13
CA ASP A 94 1.71 22.91 9.74
C ASP A 94 1.25 22.09 10.97
N GLU A 95 -0.04 21.75 11.02
CA GLU A 95 -0.57 20.86 12.04
C GLU A 95 0.04 19.46 11.91
N LYS A 96 0.57 18.96 13.03
CA LYS A 96 1.06 17.58 13.11
C LYS A 96 -0.12 16.60 13.14
N MET A 97 -0.07 15.61 12.27
CA MET A 97 -1.07 14.53 12.19
C MET A 97 -0.53 13.22 12.77
N PHE A 98 -1.43 12.28 13.05
CA PHE A 98 -1.05 10.90 13.31
C PHE A 98 -0.94 10.14 11.99
N VAL A 99 -0.02 9.17 11.92
CA VAL A 99 0.18 8.34 10.74
C VAL A 99 0.04 6.87 11.12
N VAL A 100 -0.64 6.11 10.28
CA VAL A 100 -0.76 4.66 10.37
C VAL A 100 -0.32 4.06 9.05
N GLY A 101 0.66 3.15 9.07
CA GLY A 101 1.20 2.51 7.86
C GLY A 101 1.17 1.00 7.93
N HIS A 102 0.94 0.35 6.78
CA HIS A 102 1.05 -1.09 6.61
C HIS A 102 1.84 -1.43 5.34
N ASP A 103 2.73 -2.44 5.40
CA ASP A 103 3.51 -2.94 4.25
C ASP A 103 4.27 -1.80 3.48
N TRP A 104 4.02 -1.56 2.19
CA TRP A 104 4.62 -0.44 1.45
C TRP A 104 4.19 0.92 2.02
N GLY A 105 2.98 1.05 2.54
CA GLY A 105 2.56 2.23 3.28
C GLY A 105 3.35 2.44 4.57
N ALA A 106 3.77 1.36 5.23
CA ALA A 106 4.67 1.42 6.38
C ALA A 106 6.08 1.86 5.99
N PHE A 107 6.59 1.37 4.86
CA PHE A 107 7.84 1.83 4.26
C PHE A 107 7.78 3.34 3.95
N MET A 108 6.69 3.81 3.33
CA MET A 108 6.48 5.24 3.05
C MET A 108 6.35 6.07 4.33
N ALA A 109 5.69 5.56 5.37
CA ALA A 109 5.58 6.23 6.66
C ALA A 109 6.96 6.47 7.32
N TRP A 110 7.89 5.52 7.19
CA TRP A 110 9.26 5.72 7.66
C TRP A 110 9.96 6.88 6.96
N PHE A 111 9.87 6.96 5.63
CA PHE A 111 10.45 8.08 4.88
C PHE A 111 9.77 9.42 5.18
N LEU A 112 8.45 9.42 5.40
CA LEU A 112 7.74 10.62 5.81
C LEU A 112 8.25 11.14 7.15
N CYS A 113 8.46 10.26 8.13
CA CYS A 113 9.04 10.62 9.42
C CYS A 113 10.49 11.11 9.30
N LEU A 114 11.29 10.57 8.37
CA LEU A 114 12.67 11.02 8.15
C LEU A 114 12.73 12.38 7.44
N PHE A 115 11.91 12.59 6.42
CA PHE A 115 11.98 13.78 5.58
C PHE A 115 11.13 14.94 6.10
N ARG A 116 10.01 14.65 6.78
CA ARG A 116 9.08 15.63 7.34
C ARG A 116 8.63 15.28 8.78
N PRO A 117 9.57 15.13 9.73
CA PRO A 117 9.24 14.89 11.15
C PRO A 117 8.43 16.05 11.77
N ASP A 118 8.50 17.23 11.15
CA ASP A 118 7.71 18.41 11.51
C ASP A 118 6.20 18.22 11.27
N ARG A 119 5.80 17.26 10.44
CA ARG A 119 4.38 17.00 10.10
C ARG A 119 3.78 15.78 10.79
N VAL A 120 4.60 14.95 11.45
CA VAL A 120 4.15 13.71 12.10
C VAL A 120 4.18 13.86 13.62
N LYS A 121 3.03 13.63 14.27
CA LYS A 121 2.87 13.66 15.73
C LYS A 121 3.27 12.35 16.37
N ALA A 122 2.78 11.24 15.82
CA ALA A 122 3.15 9.89 16.21
C ALA A 122 2.83 8.92 15.05
N LEU A 123 3.50 7.78 15.05
CA LEU A 123 3.40 6.74 14.02
C LEU A 123 2.98 5.41 14.66
N VAL A 124 1.98 4.75 14.07
CA VAL A 124 1.70 3.32 14.26
C VAL A 124 2.07 2.60 12.98
N ASN A 125 3.09 1.74 13.03
CA ASN A 125 3.57 1.04 11.84
C ASN A 125 3.43 -0.47 11.98
N MET A 126 2.96 -1.13 10.93
CA MET A 126 2.64 -2.56 10.93
C MET A 126 3.38 -3.30 9.81
N SER A 127 3.68 -4.57 10.05
CA SER A 127 4.39 -5.50 9.15
C SER A 127 5.87 -5.16 8.90
N VAL A 128 6.18 -3.95 8.42
CA VAL A 128 7.53 -3.60 7.93
C VAL A 128 8.29 -2.76 8.96
N THR A 129 9.36 -3.35 9.51
CA THR A 129 10.28 -2.66 10.42
C THR A 129 11.10 -1.60 9.70
N PHE A 130 11.58 -0.61 10.45
CA PHE A 130 12.52 0.36 9.91
C PHE A 130 13.81 -0.35 9.51
N ASP A 131 14.25 -0.13 8.27
CA ASP A 131 15.54 -0.59 7.79
C ASP A 131 16.52 0.58 7.83
N HIS A 132 17.51 0.49 8.71
CA HIS A 132 18.53 1.52 8.80
C HIS A 132 19.32 1.50 7.49
N PHE A 133 19.39 2.64 6.81
CA PHE A 133 20.26 2.77 5.64
C PHE A 133 21.71 2.48 6.06
N ASP A 134 22.19 1.27 5.76
CA ASP A 134 23.59 0.89 5.92
C ASP A 134 24.22 0.84 4.52
N PRO A 135 25.10 1.78 4.16
CA PRO A 135 25.73 1.84 2.83
C PRO A 135 26.57 0.60 2.50
N ASN A 136 26.87 -0.26 3.48
CA ASN A 136 27.63 -1.50 3.30
C ASN A 136 26.75 -2.72 3.00
N THR A 137 25.41 -2.58 3.03
CA THR A 137 24.50 -3.68 2.70
C THR A 137 24.08 -3.64 1.23
N SER A 138 23.68 -4.79 0.67
CA SER A 138 23.16 -4.85 -0.71
C SER A 138 21.83 -4.11 -0.88
N VAL A 139 21.15 -3.78 0.23
CA VAL A 139 19.85 -3.10 0.26
C VAL A 139 19.98 -1.61 -0.12
N SER A 140 21.12 -0.98 0.20
CA SER A 140 21.36 0.46 0.02
C SER A 140 22.01 0.86 -1.31
N ASN A 141 22.50 -0.09 -2.11
CA ASN A 141 23.25 0.18 -3.35
C ASN A 141 22.43 -0.03 -4.64
N ASN A 142 21.13 0.26 -4.63
CA ASN A 142 20.21 0.08 -5.79
C ASN A 142 20.14 -1.35 -6.36
N LYS A 143 20.64 -2.34 -5.62
CA LYS A 143 20.66 -3.76 -6.01
C LYS A 143 19.69 -4.62 -5.21
N ARG A 144 18.68 -4.00 -4.58
CA ARG A 144 17.74 -4.72 -3.72
C ARG A 144 17.06 -5.87 -4.45
N ILE A 145 16.62 -5.66 -5.69
CA ILE A 145 16.02 -6.70 -6.52
C ILE A 145 17.02 -7.80 -6.90
N GLU A 146 18.27 -7.46 -7.21
CA GLU A 146 19.33 -8.46 -7.48
C GLU A 146 19.63 -9.30 -6.24
N ALA A 147 19.70 -8.67 -5.07
CA ALA A 147 19.89 -9.36 -3.80
C ALA A 147 18.71 -10.27 -3.48
N LEU A 148 17.48 -9.77 -3.57
CA LEU A 148 16.26 -10.58 -3.36
C LEU A 148 16.21 -11.76 -4.33
N ARG A 149 16.58 -11.55 -5.60
CA ARG A 149 16.68 -12.62 -6.60
C ARG A 149 17.75 -13.64 -6.23
N ALA A 150 18.91 -13.21 -5.73
CA ALA A 150 19.97 -14.12 -5.31
C ALA A 150 19.57 -14.97 -4.08
N TYR A 151 18.81 -14.40 -3.14
CA TYR A 151 18.38 -15.10 -1.92
C TYR A 151 17.13 -15.97 -2.12
N TYR A 152 16.15 -15.48 -2.89
CA TYR A 152 14.81 -16.08 -2.97
C TYR A 152 14.43 -16.59 -4.37
N GLY A 153 15.27 -16.34 -5.37
CA GLY A 153 15.05 -16.76 -6.75
C GLY A 153 14.12 -15.83 -7.54
N ASP A 154 13.98 -16.12 -8.83
CA ASP A 154 13.16 -15.34 -9.75
C ASP A 154 11.64 -15.44 -9.50
N ASP A 155 11.21 -16.51 -8.82
CA ASP A 155 9.80 -16.75 -8.50
C ASP A 155 9.34 -15.93 -7.29
N TYR A 156 10.25 -15.29 -6.55
CA TYR A 156 9.84 -14.37 -5.49
C TYR A 156 9.03 -13.21 -6.07
N TYR A 157 7.90 -12.87 -5.45
CA TYR A 157 6.92 -11.97 -6.06
C TYR A 157 7.58 -10.66 -6.52
N MET A 158 8.36 -9.97 -5.69
CA MET A 158 9.00 -8.70 -6.08
C MET A 158 9.87 -8.84 -7.33
N CYS A 159 10.52 -9.99 -7.53
CA CYS A 159 11.32 -10.29 -8.71
C CYS A 159 10.43 -10.58 -9.94
N ARG A 160 9.28 -11.24 -9.75
CA ARG A 160 8.28 -11.50 -10.80
C ARG A 160 7.64 -10.22 -11.35
N PHE A 161 7.40 -9.23 -10.49
CA PHE A 161 6.80 -7.95 -10.90
C PHE A 161 7.77 -7.00 -11.64
N GLN A 162 9.05 -7.36 -11.82
CA GLN A 162 10.04 -6.46 -12.45
C GLN A 162 9.89 -6.31 -13.96
N LYS A 163 9.14 -7.20 -14.62
CA LYS A 163 8.86 -7.09 -16.05
C LYS A 163 7.37 -6.79 -16.27
N PRO A 164 7.01 -5.51 -16.51
CA PRO A 164 5.63 -5.11 -16.70
C PRO A 164 4.93 -5.92 -17.79
N GLY A 165 3.70 -6.34 -17.50
CA GLY A 165 2.84 -7.11 -18.39
C GLY A 165 3.02 -8.63 -18.30
N GLU A 166 4.09 -9.16 -17.71
CA GLU A 166 4.23 -10.62 -17.59
C GLU A 166 3.28 -11.23 -16.56
N ILE A 167 3.37 -10.78 -15.31
CA ILE A 167 2.54 -11.34 -14.23
C ILE A 167 1.09 -10.92 -14.40
N GLU A 168 0.84 -9.73 -14.94
CA GLU A 168 -0.49 -9.22 -15.28
C GLU A 168 -1.18 -10.09 -16.33
N ALA A 169 -0.44 -10.59 -17.33
CA ALA A 169 -0.98 -11.52 -18.33
C ALA A 169 -1.30 -12.91 -17.73
N GLU A 170 -0.56 -13.35 -16.71
CA GLU A 170 -0.90 -14.59 -15.97
C GLU A 170 -2.12 -14.38 -15.08
N PHE A 171 -2.20 -13.24 -14.40
CA PHE A 171 -3.30 -12.82 -13.55
C PHE A 171 -4.61 -12.64 -14.32
N ALA A 172 -4.55 -12.07 -15.52
CA ALA A 172 -5.71 -11.94 -16.40
C ALA A 172 -6.39 -13.28 -16.73
N GLN A 173 -5.69 -14.42 -16.60
CA GLN A 173 -6.23 -15.75 -16.88
C GLN A 173 -7.09 -16.33 -15.74
N ILE A 174 -6.99 -15.78 -14.51
CA ILE A 174 -7.83 -16.18 -13.37
C ILE A 174 -8.82 -15.11 -12.95
N GLY A 175 -8.62 -13.86 -13.37
CA GLY A 175 -9.49 -12.75 -13.00
C GLY A 175 -9.14 -12.14 -11.65
N ILE A 176 -9.56 -10.90 -11.47
CA ILE A 176 -9.18 -10.06 -10.32
C ILE A 176 -9.72 -10.61 -9.00
N GLU A 177 -10.96 -11.09 -8.98
CA GLU A 177 -11.61 -11.64 -7.78
C GLU A 177 -10.78 -12.77 -7.17
N THR A 178 -10.36 -13.73 -8.01
CA THR A 178 -9.51 -14.84 -7.57
C THR A 178 -8.17 -14.34 -7.04
N ILE A 179 -7.53 -13.39 -7.70
CA ILE A 179 -6.23 -12.85 -7.27
C ILE A 179 -6.33 -12.19 -5.90
N ILE A 180 -7.35 -11.34 -5.69
CA ILE A 180 -7.58 -10.70 -4.40
C ILE A 180 -7.84 -11.76 -3.33
N LYS A 181 -8.71 -12.75 -3.60
CA LYS A 181 -8.94 -13.86 -2.67
C LYS A 181 -7.63 -14.57 -2.33
N GLU A 182 -6.82 -14.95 -3.31
CA GLU A 182 -5.53 -15.61 -3.09
C GLU A 182 -4.59 -14.79 -2.19
N PHE A 183 -4.44 -13.49 -2.44
CA PHE A 183 -3.58 -12.62 -1.62
C PHE A 183 -4.09 -12.47 -0.19
N PHE A 184 -5.39 -12.22 0.00
CA PHE A 184 -5.97 -11.95 1.33
C PHE A 184 -6.27 -13.22 2.13
N THR A 185 -6.22 -14.40 1.51
CA THR A 185 -6.33 -15.70 2.18
C THR A 185 -5.02 -16.49 2.12
N PHE A 186 -3.88 -15.84 1.87
CA PHE A 186 -2.59 -16.51 1.89
C PHE A 186 -2.16 -16.78 3.34
N TRP A 187 -2.47 -17.97 3.87
CA TRP A 187 -2.17 -18.35 5.26
C TRP A 187 -0.85 -19.09 5.45
N THR A 188 -0.13 -19.38 4.35
CA THR A 188 1.15 -20.09 4.46
C THR A 188 2.19 -19.14 5.04
N PRO A 189 2.74 -19.40 6.24
CA PRO A 189 3.77 -18.54 6.81
C PRO A 189 5.01 -18.63 5.92
N GLY A 190 5.35 -17.56 5.22
CA GLY A 190 6.46 -17.56 4.28
C GLY A 190 6.42 -16.43 3.27
N LEU A 191 7.39 -16.46 2.35
CA LEU A 191 7.47 -15.52 1.25
C LEU A 191 6.39 -15.82 0.21
N ILE A 192 5.88 -14.78 -0.43
CA ILE A 192 5.03 -14.94 -1.61
C ILE A 192 5.93 -15.36 -2.78
N ILE A 193 5.81 -16.62 -3.17
CA ILE A 193 6.47 -17.21 -4.33
C ILE A 193 5.41 -17.44 -5.40
N LEU A 194 5.61 -16.87 -6.59
CA LEU A 194 4.71 -16.94 -7.73
C LEU A 194 5.43 -17.62 -8.91
N PRO A 195 5.52 -18.96 -8.93
CA PRO A 195 6.22 -19.66 -10.00
C PRO A 195 5.57 -19.39 -11.34
N LYS A 196 6.41 -19.12 -12.35
CA LYS A 196 5.93 -18.81 -13.71
C LYS A 196 4.98 -19.88 -14.24
N GLY A 197 3.78 -19.46 -14.63
CA GLY A 197 2.72 -20.33 -15.14
C GLY A 197 1.93 -21.09 -14.07
N LYS A 198 2.32 -21.01 -12.78
CA LYS A 198 1.60 -21.62 -11.64
C LYS A 198 0.97 -20.60 -10.71
N ARG A 199 1.39 -19.33 -10.74
CA ARG A 199 0.79 -18.21 -9.98
C ARG A 199 0.77 -18.52 -8.48
N PHE A 200 -0.39 -18.50 -7.84
CA PHE A 200 -0.60 -18.96 -6.47
C PHE A 200 -0.77 -20.47 -6.54
N GLY A 201 0.08 -21.26 -5.87
CA GLY A 201 0.07 -22.73 -5.94
C GLY A 201 -1.21 -23.42 -5.45
N HIS A 202 -2.30 -22.68 -5.24
CA HIS A 202 -3.63 -23.16 -4.93
C HIS A 202 -4.28 -23.78 -6.19
N PRO A 203 -4.92 -24.97 -6.08
CA PRO A 203 -5.52 -25.63 -7.23
C PRO A 203 -6.72 -24.84 -7.81
N PRO A 204 -6.83 -24.67 -9.14
CA PRO A 204 -7.89 -23.87 -9.76
C PRO A 204 -9.33 -24.30 -9.44
N ASP A 205 -9.53 -25.60 -9.17
CA ASP A 205 -10.85 -26.19 -8.94
C ASP A 205 -11.26 -26.23 -7.45
N VAL A 206 -10.43 -25.68 -6.55
CA VAL A 206 -10.71 -25.64 -5.12
C VAL A 206 -11.20 -24.24 -4.74
N PRO A 207 -12.40 -24.09 -4.13
CA PRO A 207 -12.88 -22.79 -3.69
C PRO A 207 -11.99 -22.19 -2.59
N ILE A 208 -11.72 -20.89 -2.69
CA ILE A 208 -11.00 -20.13 -1.66
C ILE A 208 -11.97 -19.78 -0.53
N ALA A 209 -11.72 -20.30 0.68
CA ALA A 209 -12.53 -20.00 1.85
C ALA A 209 -12.15 -18.61 2.41
N LEU A 210 -13.13 -17.69 2.44
CA LEU A 210 -12.91 -16.35 2.97
C LEU A 210 -12.99 -16.30 4.50
N PRO A 211 -12.10 -15.54 5.16
CA PRO A 211 -12.16 -15.34 6.61
C PRO A 211 -13.31 -14.41 7.00
N SER A 212 -13.71 -14.43 8.28
CA SER A 212 -14.87 -13.66 8.76
C SER A 212 -14.76 -12.13 8.63
N TRP A 213 -13.56 -11.61 8.37
CA TRP A 213 -13.29 -10.18 8.18
C TRP A 213 -13.19 -9.77 6.70
N PHE A 214 -13.28 -10.72 5.77
CA PHE A 214 -13.24 -10.49 4.33
C PHE A 214 -14.41 -11.20 3.67
N SER A 215 -15.41 -10.44 3.27
CA SER A 215 -16.66 -10.97 2.70
C SER A 215 -16.62 -10.97 1.17
N GLU A 216 -17.58 -11.64 0.53
CA GLU A 216 -17.75 -11.58 -0.93
C GLU A 216 -18.12 -10.17 -1.42
N GLU A 217 -18.67 -9.29 -0.56
CA GLU A 217 -18.90 -7.88 -0.90
C GLU A 217 -17.59 -7.07 -0.90
N ASP A 218 -16.56 -7.54 -0.20
CA ASP A 218 -15.25 -6.89 -0.14
C ASP A 218 -14.35 -7.24 -1.33
N VAL A 219 -14.68 -8.29 -2.10
CA VAL A 219 -13.94 -8.78 -3.28
C VAL A 219 -14.34 -7.98 -4.51
#